data_AF-A0A426UIG3-F1
#
_entry.id   AF-A0A426UIG3-F1
#
_cell.length_a   1.000
_cell.length_b   1.000
_cell.length_c   1.000
_cell.angle_alpha   90.00
_cell.angle_beta   90.00
_cell.angle_gamma   90.00
#
_symmetry.space_group_name_H-M   'P 1'
#
loop_
_entity.id
_entity.type
_entity.pdbx_description
1 polymer ?
#
loop_
_entity_poly.entity_id
_entity_poly.type
_entity_poly.pdbx_seq_one_letter_code
_entity_poly.pdbx_strand_id
1 'polypeptide(L)'
;MINLQVRHESGTVMAGSEHGVVWDKSLAEIERSQFPMLAGVCPFADTVFNTWQIRMLLEELGRLPDGRGGPWVDAVRALCRTAEEGPHRYVWFVGD
;
A
#
# COMPACT_ATOMS: atom_id res chain seq x y z
N MET A 1 -2.61 -9.12 9.96
CA MET A 1 -3.33 -8.27 8.96
C MET A 1 -2.45 -7.07 8.70
N ILE A 2 -2.30 -6.62 7.46
CA ILE A 2 -1.41 -5.48 7.17
C ILE A 2 -2.21 -4.19 7.30
N ASN A 3 -1.83 -3.34 8.26
CA ASN A 3 -2.47 -2.05 8.47
C ASN A 3 -1.94 -1.02 7.47
N LEU A 4 -2.77 -0.04 7.11
CA LEU A 4 -2.40 0.98 6.13
C LEU A 4 -2.36 2.36 6.78
N GLN A 5 -1.25 3.08 6.56
CA GLN A 5 -1.03 4.41 7.12
C GLN A 5 -0.33 5.34 6.13
N VAL A 6 -0.53 6.63 6.32
CA VAL A 6 0.38 7.66 5.79
C VAL A 6 1.13 8.25 6.96
N ARG A 7 2.46 8.29 6.87
CA ARG A 7 3.31 8.92 7.87
C ARG A 7 4.17 10.01 7.25
N HIS A 8 4.41 11.05 8.02
CA HIS A 8 5.49 12.00 7.76
C HIS A 8 6.84 11.33 8.02
N GLU A 9 7.95 11.85 7.49
CA GLU A 9 9.30 11.32 7.74
C GLU A 9 9.68 11.24 9.22
N SER A 10 9.06 12.08 10.07
CA SER A 10 9.21 12.05 11.52
C SER A 10 8.56 10.84 12.19
N GLY A 11 7.86 9.99 11.44
CA GLY A 11 7.08 8.86 11.96
C GLY A 11 5.68 9.25 12.44
N THR A 12 5.30 10.53 12.37
CA THR A 12 3.97 10.99 12.76
C THR A 12 2.92 10.42 11.80
N VAL A 13 1.92 9.72 12.33
CA VAL A 13 0.78 9.22 11.55
C VAL A 13 -0.10 10.40 11.15
N MET A 14 -0.27 10.59 9.85
CA MET A 14 -1.08 11.65 9.26
C MET A 14 -2.47 11.15 8.85
N ALA A 15 -2.56 9.90 8.40
CA ALA A 15 -3.81 9.23 8.06
C ALA A 15 -3.65 7.71 8.23
N GLY A 16 -4.77 7.02 8.36
CA GLY A 16 -4.83 5.56 8.37
C GLY A 16 -6.16 5.08 7.80
N SER A 17 -6.26 3.79 7.56
CA SER A 17 -7.52 3.16 7.13
C SER A 17 -7.97 2.09 8.11
N GLU A 18 -9.29 1.99 8.29
CA GLU A 18 -9.93 0.84 8.94
C GLU A 18 -9.93 -0.41 8.05
N HIS A 19 -9.69 -0.25 6.75
CA HIS A 19 -9.57 -1.35 5.80
C HIS A 19 -8.09 -1.70 5.58
N GLY A 20 -7.59 -2.66 6.35
CA GLY A 20 -6.28 -3.26 6.15
C GLY A 20 -6.26 -4.25 4.98
N VAL A 21 -5.05 -4.62 4.57
CA VAL A 21 -4.85 -5.69 3.58
C VAL A 21 -4.83 -7.03 4.31
N VAL A 22 -5.78 -7.90 3.94
CA VAL A 22 -5.75 -9.29 4.39
C VAL A 22 -4.64 -9.99 3.62
N TRP A 23 -3.62 -10.46 4.33
CA TRP A 23 -2.59 -11.29 3.71
C TRP A 23 -3.18 -12.68 3.44
N ASP A 24 -3.50 -12.94 2.19
CA ASP A 24 -4.01 -14.23 1.71
C ASP A 24 -3.13 -14.79 0.59
N LYS A 25 -3.50 -15.97 0.07
CA LYS A 25 -2.76 -16.60 -1.02
C LYS A 25 -2.70 -15.75 -2.29
N SER A 26 -3.69 -14.90 -2.54
CA SER A 26 -3.76 -14.10 -3.78
C SER A 26 -2.67 -13.04 -3.84
N LEU A 27 -2.32 -12.44 -2.69
CA LEU A 27 -1.20 -11.51 -2.56
C LEU A 27 0.13 -12.23 -2.39
N ALA A 28 0.16 -13.34 -1.66
CA ALA A 28 1.38 -14.14 -1.49
C ALA A 28 1.90 -14.73 -2.82
N GLU A 29 1.00 -15.02 -3.76
CA GLU A 29 1.30 -15.59 -5.08
C GLU A 29 1.21 -14.54 -6.21
N ILE A 30 1.16 -13.25 -5.89
CA ILE A 30 1.11 -12.21 -6.91
C ILE A 30 2.40 -12.21 -7.75
N GLU A 31 2.26 -12.11 -9.08
CA GLU A 31 3.39 -12.25 -9.99
C GLU A 31 4.33 -11.05 -9.89
N ARG A 32 5.49 -11.24 -9.26
CA ARG A 32 6.46 -10.16 -8.96
C ARG A 32 6.95 -9.38 -10.18
N SER A 33 7.04 -10.03 -11.35
CA SER A 33 7.41 -9.36 -12.61
C SER A 33 6.35 -8.35 -13.07
N GLN A 34 5.08 -8.58 -12.73
CA GLN A 34 3.96 -7.72 -13.11
C GLN A 34 3.56 -6.74 -12.01
N PHE A 35 3.76 -7.12 -10.75
CA PHE A 35 3.37 -6.37 -9.56
C PHE A 35 4.50 -6.26 -8.53
N PRO A 36 5.67 -5.67 -8.88
CA PRO A 36 6.82 -5.59 -7.99
C PRO A 36 6.54 -4.83 -6.67
N MET A 37 5.69 -3.80 -6.67
CA MET A 37 5.34 -3.04 -5.46
C MET A 37 4.53 -3.90 -4.51
N LEU A 38 3.44 -4.50 -4.99
CA LEU A 38 2.58 -5.38 -4.18
C LEU A 38 3.31 -6.66 -3.74
N ALA A 39 4.11 -7.27 -4.61
CA ALA A 39 4.92 -8.44 -4.28
C ALA A 39 6.07 -8.15 -3.30
N GLY A 40 6.41 -6.88 -3.09
CA GLY A 40 7.39 -6.41 -2.12
C GLY A 40 6.80 -6.15 -0.74
N VAL A 41 5.47 -6.16 -0.58
CA VAL A 41 4.82 -5.97 0.71
C VAL A 41 5.12 -7.16 1.62
N CYS A 42 5.78 -6.88 2.74
CA CYS A 42 6.04 -7.87 3.78
C CYS A 42 4.87 -7.89 4.77
N PRO A 43 4.23 -9.04 5.03
CA PRO A 43 3.18 -9.13 6.04
C PRO A 43 3.72 -9.09 7.48
N PHE A 44 5.03 -9.32 7.68
CA PHE A 44 5.68 -9.44 8.99
C PHE A 44 6.60 -8.26 9.33
N ALA A 45 6.64 -7.24 8.49
CA ALA A 45 7.47 -6.05 8.69
C ALA A 45 6.85 -4.85 7.98
N ASP A 46 7.20 -3.65 8.43
CA ASP A 46 6.80 -2.43 7.76
C ASP A 46 7.39 -2.37 6.34
N THR A 47 6.51 -2.16 5.36
CA THR A 47 6.90 -1.83 4.00
C THR A 47 6.52 -0.38 3.72
N VAL A 48 7.49 0.42 3.28
CA VAL A 48 7.34 1.88 3.12
C VAL A 48 7.51 2.27 1.66
N PHE A 49 6.57 3.03 1.13
CA PHE A 49 6.61 3.57 -0.22
C PHE A 49 6.71 5.09 -0.21
N ASN A 50 7.73 5.61 -0.90
CA ASN A 50 7.91 7.04 -1.13
C ASN A 50 7.06 7.56 -2.29
N THR A 51 7.10 8.87 -2.55
CA THR A 51 6.33 9.53 -3.60
C THR A 51 6.53 8.93 -5.00
N TRP A 52 7.73 8.47 -5.35
CA TRP A 52 7.97 7.85 -6.66
C TRP A 52 7.38 6.44 -6.73
N GLN A 53 7.51 5.68 -5.65
CA GLN A 53 6.95 4.34 -5.49
C GLN A 53 5.43 4.33 -5.41
N ILE A 54 4.82 5.37 -4.85
CA ILE A 54 3.37 5.56 -4.80
C ILE A 54 2.76 5.57 -6.21
N ARG A 55 3.41 6.22 -7.18
CA ARG A 55 2.92 6.25 -8.57
C ARG A 55 2.93 4.85 -9.20
N MET A 56 4.02 4.10 -9.00
CA MET A 56 4.14 2.71 -9.47
C MET A 56 3.11 1.80 -8.80
N LEU A 57 2.86 1.99 -7.50
CA LEU A 57 1.84 1.25 -6.75
C LEU A 57 0.44 1.55 -7.31
N LEU A 58 0.09 2.80 -7.58
CA LEU A 58 -1.20 3.17 -8.16
C LEU A 58 -1.42 2.52 -9.54
N GLU A 59 -0.37 2.44 -10.37
CA GLU A 59 -0.42 1.75 -11.66
C GLU A 59 -0.65 0.25 -11.51
N GLU A 60 -0.01 -0.40 -10.52
CA GLU A 60 -0.27 -1.80 -10.18
C GLU A 60 -1.70 -2.04 -9.73
N LEU A 61 -2.21 -1.20 -8.82
CA LEU A 61 -3.60 -1.28 -8.34
C LEU A 61 -4.62 -1.06 -9.48
N GLY A 62 -4.26 -0.31 -10.52
CA GLY A 62 -5.09 -0.13 -11.72
C GLY A 62 -5.14 -1.36 -12.63
N ARG A 63 -4.16 -2.26 -12.52
CA ARG A 63 -4.05 -3.50 -13.33
C ARG A 63 -4.43 -4.76 -12.56
N LEU A 64 -4.83 -4.64 -11.30
CA LEU A 64 -5.26 -5.80 -10.52
C LEU A 64 -6.45 -6.48 -11.19
N PRO A 65 -6.43 -7.82 -11.35
CA PRO A 65 -7.56 -8.56 -11.87
C PRO A 65 -8.83 -8.37 -11.02
N ASP A 66 -9.99 -8.41 -11.68
CA ASP A 66 -11.28 -8.40 -11.01
C ASP A 66 -11.34 -9.52 -9.94
N GLY A 67 -11.81 -9.18 -8.74
CA GLY A 67 -11.87 -10.11 -7.61
C GLY A 67 -10.60 -10.23 -6.78
N ARG A 68 -9.46 -9.65 -7.21
CA ARG A 68 -8.27 -9.42 -6.34
C ARG A 68 -8.27 -8.05 -5.67
N GLY A 69 -9.19 -7.18 -6.08
CA GLY A 69 -9.44 -5.88 -5.44
C GLY A 69 -10.40 -5.96 -4.26
N GLY A 70 -10.83 -4.80 -3.78
CA GLY A 70 -11.78 -4.67 -2.68
C GLY A 70 -11.61 -3.35 -1.93
N PRO A 71 -12.24 -3.20 -0.75
CA PRO A 71 -12.16 -1.99 0.05
C PRO A 71 -10.73 -1.55 0.38
N TRP A 72 -9.80 -2.51 0.52
CA TRP A 72 -8.39 -2.21 0.77
C TRP A 72 -7.71 -1.49 -0.40
N VAL A 73 -8.10 -1.78 -1.66
CA VAL A 73 -7.52 -1.09 -2.83
C VAL A 73 -7.92 0.38 -2.82
N ASP A 74 -9.19 0.66 -2.52
CA ASP A 74 -9.69 2.03 -2.43
C ASP A 74 -9.08 2.76 -1.23
N ALA A 75 -8.85 2.06 -0.11
CA ALA A 75 -8.10 2.58 1.01
C ALA A 75 -6.65 2.96 0.65
N VAL A 76 -5.91 2.08 -0.04
CA VAL A 76 -4.55 2.39 -0.51
C VAL A 76 -4.59 3.60 -1.46
N ARG A 77 -5.53 3.65 -2.41
CA ARG A 77 -5.67 4.79 -3.33
C ARG A 77 -5.96 6.09 -2.59
N ALA A 78 -6.79 6.07 -1.55
CA ALA A 78 -7.07 7.24 -0.72
C ALA A 78 -5.82 7.72 0.01
N LEU A 79 -5.07 6.80 0.62
CA LEU A 79 -3.84 7.11 1.33
C LEU A 79 -2.72 7.60 0.41
N CYS A 80 -2.61 7.05 -0.81
CA CYS A 80 -1.71 7.55 -1.84
C CYS A 80 -2.01 9.03 -2.17
N ARG A 81 -3.28 9.41 -2.35
CA ARG A 81 -3.66 10.82 -2.58
C ARG A 81 -3.24 11.71 -1.40
N THR A 82 -3.50 11.29 -0.17
CA THR A 82 -3.07 12.02 1.03
C THR A 82 -1.54 12.17 1.12
N ALA A 83 -0.79 11.16 0.69
CA ALA A 83 0.66 11.23 0.63
C ALA A 83 1.15 12.18 -0.49
N GLU A 84 0.43 12.32 -1.59
CA GLU A 84 0.77 13.23 -2.69
C GLU A 84 0.49 14.71 -2.38
N GLU A 85 -0.36 15.00 -1.39
CA GLU A 85 -0.72 16.38 -0.97
C GLU A 85 0.42 17.16 -0.30
N GLY A 86 1.55 16.55 0.03
CA GLY A 86 2.67 17.27 0.61
C GLY A 86 3.98 16.49 0.61
N PRO A 87 5.11 17.18 0.80
CA PRO A 87 6.43 16.55 0.78
C PRO A 87 6.63 15.67 2.02
N HIS A 88 7.61 14.74 1.94
CA HIS A 88 8.02 13.88 3.06
C HIS A 88 6.91 13.00 3.64
N ARG A 89 5.93 12.63 2.82
CA ARG A 89 4.85 11.71 3.17
C ARG A 89 5.05 10.37 2.47
N TYR A 90 4.83 9.30 3.23
CA TYR A 90 5.06 7.94 2.78
C TYR A 90 3.82 7.11 3.08
N VAL A 91 3.52 6.15 2.20
CA VAL A 91 2.50 5.13 2.47
C VAL A 91 3.17 3.93 3.14
N TRP A 92 2.63 3.53 4.28
CA TRP A 92 3.12 2.44 5.10
C TRP A 92 2.13 1.29 5.08
N PHE A 93 2.64 0.13 4.70
CA PHE A 93 2.01 -1.17 4.91
C PHE A 93 2.64 -1.75 6.17
N VAL A 94 1.92 -1.62 7.28
CA VAL A 94 2.40 -2.01 8.61
C VAL A 94 2.03 -3.47 8.83
N GLY A 95 3.05 -4.34 8.75
CA GLY A 95 2.94 -5.76 9.05
C GLY A 95 2.70 -6.01 10.55
N ASP A 96 2.39 -7.27 10.86
CA ASP A 96 2.21 -7.78 12.22
C ASP A 96 3.40 -8.67 12.62
#